data_AF-A0A3A3Z155-F1
#
_entry.id   AF-A0A3A3Z155-F1
#
_cell.length_a   1.000
_cell.length_b   1.000
_cell.length_c   1.000
_cell.angle_alpha   90.00
_cell.angle_beta   90.00
_cell.angle_gamma   90.00
#
_symmetry.space_group_name_H-M   'P 1'
#
loop_
_entity.id
_entity.type
_entity.pdbx_description
1 polymer ?
#
loop_
_entity_poly.entity_id
_entity_poly.type
_entity_poly.pdbx_seq_one_letter_code
_entity_poly.pdbx_strand_id
1 'polypeptide(L)'
;MRRTWRPAGDHPRGRTVRRGLAAGALGTAVLDLVTWSDVALRGRPTSEVPGRTVETLLDAVGVSLGSTGAERDARRGAAGAAGGWAAGLGVAVAASAARRAGLRLPAPVAAVVTGAAAMAAADVPAAALGVTDPRSWSATDWVADAVPHLAYGVAVTSALRSAEREDAAERGTTDRRAPGSGLVLRSLLLGVAAGGRSTLGVAAPLLLTPRRVGGRGHGPLGGALALLALAGELTADKLPGTPSRLMGPALAGRVGAGALGGVLLARREGAVAVLPALAGAAGALAGSYAGASWREAAARRVPDLQAALAEDAAALGLAALAAGPGRRGR
;
A
#
# COMPACT_ATOMS: atom_id res chain seq x y z
N MET A 1 -3.99 47.44 6.32
CA MET A 1 -3.70 46.24 7.14
C MET A 1 -4.28 45.00 6.45
N ARG A 2 -3.48 44.23 5.72
CA ARG A 2 -3.92 42.95 5.11
C ARG A 2 -3.89 41.89 6.21
N ARG A 3 -5.07 41.45 6.68
CA ARG A 3 -5.19 40.27 7.56
C ARG A 3 -4.66 39.07 6.78
N THR A 4 -3.46 38.61 7.13
CA THR A 4 -2.94 37.33 6.67
C THR A 4 -3.80 36.25 7.30
N TRP A 5 -4.69 35.66 6.49
CA TRP A 5 -5.38 34.45 6.87
C TRP A 5 -4.33 33.36 7.04
N ARG A 6 -3.99 33.03 8.28
CA ARG A 6 -3.29 31.79 8.61
C ARG A 6 -4.38 30.71 8.67
N PRO A 7 -4.38 29.70 7.79
CA PRO A 7 -5.25 28.54 7.99
C PRO A 7 -5.03 28.02 9.41
N ALA A 8 -6.12 27.71 10.11
CA ALA A 8 -6.10 27.21 11.48
C ALA A 8 -4.96 26.19 11.62
N GLY A 9 -3.94 26.57 12.40
CA GLY A 9 -2.68 25.83 12.47
C GLY A 9 -2.96 24.41 12.92
N ASP A 10 -2.70 23.44 12.03
CA ASP A 10 -2.80 22.01 12.23
C ASP A 10 -2.12 21.66 13.57
N HIS A 11 -2.92 21.50 14.63
CA HIS A 11 -2.38 21.38 15.99
C HIS A 11 -1.38 20.23 16.04
N PRO A 12 -0.23 20.38 16.71
CA PRO A 12 0.83 19.37 16.69
C PRO A 12 0.34 17.98 17.14
N ARG A 13 -0.72 17.92 17.99
CA ARG A 13 -1.44 16.68 18.34
C ARG A 13 -2.21 16.07 17.16
N GLY A 14 -2.99 16.86 16.41
CA GLY A 14 -3.71 16.38 15.22
C GLY A 14 -2.78 15.83 14.13
N ARG A 15 -1.62 16.46 13.93
CA ARG A 15 -0.61 15.97 12.98
C ARG A 15 0.02 14.63 13.40
N THR A 16 0.20 14.41 14.70
CA THR A 16 0.75 13.15 15.23
C THR A 16 -0.21 11.99 14.97
N VAL A 17 -1.50 12.20 15.27
CA VAL A 17 -2.55 11.19 15.09
C VAL A 17 -2.73 10.88 13.61
N ARG A 18 -2.88 11.89 12.75
CA ARG A 18 -3.04 11.69 11.29
C ARG A 18 -1.88 10.91 10.67
N ARG A 19 -0.64 11.17 11.10
CA ARG A 19 0.54 10.41 10.66
C ARG A 19 0.52 8.97 11.13
N GLY A 20 0.16 8.77 12.40
CA GLY A 20 0.01 7.45 12.97
C GLY A 20 -1.03 6.64 12.21
N LEU A 21 -2.21 7.22 11.96
CA LEU A 21 -3.28 6.58 11.19
C LEU A 21 -2.84 6.25 9.77
N ALA A 22 -2.19 7.18 9.06
CA ALA A 22 -1.71 6.92 7.69
C ALA A 22 -0.62 5.84 7.66
N ALA A 23 0.33 5.88 8.60
CA ALA A 23 1.38 4.88 8.73
C ALA A 23 0.80 3.51 9.11
N GLY A 24 -0.19 3.48 10.01
CA GLY A 24 -0.89 2.27 10.43
C GLY A 24 -1.68 1.64 9.29
N ALA A 25 -2.41 2.44 8.51
CA ALA A 25 -3.13 1.95 7.33
C ALA A 25 -2.16 1.31 6.30
N LEU A 26 -1.01 1.95 6.05
CA LEU A 26 0.02 1.36 5.19
C LEU A 26 0.59 0.07 5.79
N GLY A 27 0.91 0.07 7.08
CA GLY A 27 1.44 -1.08 7.79
C GLY A 27 0.49 -2.27 7.74
N THR A 28 -0.79 -2.05 8.06
CA THR A 28 -1.83 -3.09 8.04
C THR A 28 -2.05 -3.61 6.62
N ALA A 29 -2.06 -2.75 5.61
CA ALA A 29 -2.16 -3.19 4.21
C ALA A 29 -0.97 -4.08 3.78
N VAL A 30 0.26 -3.76 4.23
CA VAL A 30 1.44 -4.61 4.00
C VAL A 30 1.34 -5.93 4.75
N LEU A 31 0.87 -5.91 6.00
CA LEU A 31 0.63 -7.12 6.80
C LEU A 31 -0.37 -8.04 6.09
N ASP A 32 -1.54 -7.51 5.71
CA ASP A 32 -2.60 -8.26 5.02
C ASP A 32 -2.07 -8.86 3.71
N LEU A 33 -1.28 -8.11 2.95
CA LEU A 33 -0.66 -8.60 1.72
C LEU A 33 0.29 -9.77 1.98
N VAL A 34 1.14 -9.68 3.00
CA VAL A 34 2.07 -10.77 3.36
C VAL A 34 1.30 -12.01 3.83
N THR A 35 0.30 -11.81 4.69
CA THR A 35 -0.56 -12.88 5.19
C THR A 35 -1.31 -13.59 4.06
N TRP A 36 -1.95 -12.84 3.16
CA TRP A 36 -2.67 -13.45 2.03
C TRP A 36 -1.74 -14.07 0.99
N SER A 37 -0.53 -13.56 0.83
CA SER A 37 0.48 -14.19 -0.02
C SER A 37 0.89 -15.55 0.52
N ASP A 38 1.12 -15.66 1.83
CA ASP A 38 1.41 -16.93 2.48
C ASP A 38 0.26 -17.94 2.34
N VAL A 39 -0.99 -17.50 2.57
CA VAL A 39 -2.20 -18.32 2.35
C VAL A 39 -2.29 -18.80 0.91
N ALA A 40 -2.08 -17.92 -0.07
CA ALA A 40 -2.14 -18.25 -1.49
C ALA A 40 -1.03 -19.23 -1.92
N LEU A 41 0.18 -19.08 -1.37
CA LEU A 41 1.32 -19.94 -1.71
C LEU A 41 1.27 -21.31 -1.04
N ARG A 42 0.77 -21.38 0.21
CA ARG A 42 0.75 -22.64 0.99
C ARG A 42 -0.60 -23.36 0.95
N GLY A 43 -1.66 -22.72 0.46
CA GLY A 43 -3.01 -23.29 0.37
C GLY A 43 -3.64 -23.60 1.74
N ARG A 44 -3.15 -22.98 2.82
CA ARG A 44 -3.66 -23.21 4.18
C ARG A 44 -4.92 -22.37 4.45
N PRO A 45 -5.85 -22.83 5.30
CA PRO A 45 -7.00 -22.02 5.69
C PRO A 45 -6.58 -20.74 6.43
N THR A 46 -7.38 -19.69 6.28
CA THR A 46 -7.19 -18.43 7.03
C THR A 46 -7.46 -18.66 8.53
N SER A 47 -6.66 -18.03 9.38
CA SER A 47 -6.83 -18.16 10.83
C SER A 47 -8.15 -17.57 11.32
N GLU A 48 -8.85 -18.31 12.18
CA GLU A 48 -10.06 -17.84 12.86
C GLU A 48 -9.76 -17.14 14.20
N VAL A 49 -8.51 -17.15 14.65
CA VAL A 49 -8.10 -16.60 15.95
C VAL A 49 -8.50 -15.14 16.12
N PRO A 50 -8.28 -14.23 15.15
CA PRO A 50 -8.68 -12.83 15.31
C PRO A 50 -10.19 -12.68 15.47
N GLY A 51 -10.97 -13.41 14.68
CA GLY A 51 -12.42 -13.41 14.73
C GLY A 51 -12.96 -13.90 16.08
N ARG A 52 -12.46 -15.04 16.57
CA ARG A 52 -12.84 -15.60 17.88
C ARG A 52 -12.44 -14.69 19.04
N THR A 53 -11.28 -14.03 18.95
CA THR A 53 -10.80 -13.08 19.95
C THR A 53 -11.74 -11.88 20.06
N VAL A 54 -12.10 -11.27 18.92
CA VAL A 54 -13.03 -10.14 18.91
C VAL A 54 -14.43 -10.56 19.34
N GLU A 55 -14.93 -11.72 18.90
CA GLU A 55 -16.22 -12.26 19.36
C GLU A 55 -16.24 -12.44 20.88
N THR A 56 -15.19 -13.01 21.47
CA THR A 56 -15.10 -13.20 22.93
C THR A 56 -15.10 -11.86 23.68
N LEU A 57 -14.44 -10.83 23.13
CA LEU A 57 -14.49 -9.47 23.68
C LEU A 57 -15.88 -8.84 23.57
N LEU A 58 -16.58 -9.05 22.45
CA LEU A 58 -17.93 -8.55 22.23
C LEU A 58 -18.93 -9.23 23.16
N ASP A 59 -18.82 -10.54 23.34
CA ASP A 59 -19.64 -11.32 24.27
C ASP A 59 -19.44 -10.82 25.72
N ALA A 60 -18.21 -10.46 26.11
CA ALA A 60 -17.91 -9.90 27.43
C ALA A 60 -18.60 -8.55 27.71
N VAL A 61 -19.00 -7.80 26.66
CA VAL A 61 -19.75 -6.54 26.78
C VAL A 61 -21.22 -6.68 26.37
N GLY A 62 -21.72 -7.91 26.25
CA GLY A 62 -23.13 -8.21 25.94
C GLY A 62 -23.52 -8.01 24.48
N VAL A 63 -22.55 -7.95 23.56
CA VAL A 63 -22.80 -7.82 22.11
C VAL A 63 -22.64 -9.18 21.45
N SER A 64 -23.76 -9.82 21.11
CA SER A 64 -23.75 -11.11 20.40
C SER A 64 -23.66 -10.93 18.88
N LEU A 65 -22.82 -11.72 18.22
CA LEU A 65 -22.76 -11.80 16.76
C LEU A 65 -23.84 -12.75 16.16
N GLY A 66 -24.63 -13.40 17.01
CA GLY A 66 -25.61 -14.43 16.65
C GLY A 66 -25.21 -15.80 17.17
N SER A 67 -26.15 -16.76 17.15
CA SER A 67 -25.97 -18.08 17.76
C SER A 67 -25.35 -19.12 16.82
N THR A 68 -25.74 -19.18 15.54
CA THR A 68 -25.27 -20.23 14.60
C THR A 68 -25.36 -19.82 13.12
N GLY A 69 -24.54 -20.46 12.29
CA GLY A 69 -24.68 -20.44 10.81
C GLY A 69 -23.74 -19.47 10.10
N ALA A 70 -23.79 -19.50 8.77
CA ALA A 70 -22.91 -18.75 7.88
C ALA A 70 -22.90 -17.23 8.14
N GLU A 71 -24.03 -16.68 8.60
CA GLU A 71 -24.12 -15.26 8.95
C GLU A 71 -23.26 -14.91 10.18
N ARG A 72 -23.26 -15.76 11.20
CA ARG A 72 -22.40 -15.59 12.38
C ARG A 72 -20.92 -15.65 11.98
N ASP A 73 -20.56 -16.60 11.14
CA ASP A 73 -19.17 -16.78 10.68
C ASP A 73 -18.70 -15.57 9.85
N ALA A 74 -19.56 -15.03 8.98
CA ALA A 74 -19.29 -13.82 8.23
C ALA A 74 -19.11 -12.60 9.15
N ARG A 75 -19.99 -12.43 10.16
CA ARG A 75 -19.89 -11.36 11.16
C ARG A 75 -18.62 -11.49 11.99
N ARG A 76 -18.26 -12.70 12.43
CA ARG A 76 -17.02 -13.00 13.16
C ARG A 76 -15.80 -12.64 12.33
N GLY A 77 -15.77 -13.05 11.06
CA GLY A 77 -14.68 -12.72 10.14
C GLY A 77 -14.53 -11.20 9.95
N ALA A 78 -15.63 -10.50 9.72
CA ALA A 78 -15.64 -9.04 9.59
C ALA A 78 -15.18 -8.34 10.88
N ALA A 79 -15.64 -8.79 12.04
CA ALA A 79 -15.24 -8.26 13.34
C ALA A 79 -13.75 -8.48 13.61
N GLY A 80 -13.22 -9.67 13.29
CA GLY A 80 -11.79 -9.98 13.38
C GLY A 80 -10.93 -9.06 12.49
N ALA A 81 -11.35 -8.85 11.24
CA ALA A 81 -10.66 -7.94 10.32
C ALA A 81 -10.68 -6.48 10.84
N ALA A 82 -11.83 -6.01 11.31
CA ALA A 82 -11.98 -4.68 11.90
C ALA A 82 -11.10 -4.51 13.14
N GLY A 83 -11.05 -5.52 14.02
CA GLY A 83 -10.20 -5.55 15.20
C GLY A 83 -8.70 -5.48 14.85
N GLY A 84 -8.27 -6.25 13.84
CA GLY A 84 -6.89 -6.21 13.33
C GLY A 84 -6.51 -4.82 12.79
N TRP A 85 -7.41 -4.18 12.03
CA TRP A 85 -7.21 -2.81 11.54
C TRP A 85 -7.15 -1.80 12.69
N ALA A 86 -8.02 -1.91 13.69
CA ALA A 86 -8.01 -1.04 14.86
C ALA A 86 -6.69 -1.18 15.66
N ALA A 87 -6.21 -2.40 15.89
CA ALA A 87 -4.93 -2.67 16.56
C ALA A 87 -3.75 -2.08 15.76
N GLY A 88 -3.70 -2.35 14.45
CA GLY A 88 -2.65 -1.82 13.56
C GLY A 88 -2.64 -0.28 13.48
N LEU A 89 -3.80 0.37 13.46
CA LEU A 89 -3.88 1.83 13.53
C LEU A 89 -3.43 2.36 14.90
N GLY A 90 -3.87 1.73 15.99
CA GLY A 90 -3.52 2.11 17.35
C GLY A 90 -2.02 2.04 17.62
N VAL A 91 -1.37 0.94 17.23
CA VAL A 91 0.08 0.74 17.38
C VAL A 91 0.87 1.81 16.61
N ALA A 92 0.48 2.14 15.39
CA ALA A 92 1.16 3.17 14.61
C ALA A 92 0.94 4.60 15.17
N VAL A 93 -0.24 4.88 15.73
CA VAL A 93 -0.49 6.13 16.47
C VAL A 93 0.39 6.20 17.72
N ALA A 94 0.52 5.12 18.48
CA ALA A 94 1.43 5.05 19.63
C ALA A 94 2.89 5.25 19.21
N ALA A 95 3.34 4.61 18.13
CA ALA A 95 4.69 4.79 17.59
C ALA A 95 4.94 6.25 17.14
N SER A 96 3.98 6.88 16.47
CA SER A 96 4.03 8.29 16.08
C SER A 96 4.12 9.22 17.32
N ALA A 97 3.34 8.94 18.36
CA ALA A 97 3.36 9.68 19.61
C ALA A 97 4.69 9.52 20.38
N ALA A 98 5.23 8.30 20.47
CA ALA A 98 6.52 8.02 21.12
C ALA A 98 7.67 8.76 20.42
N ARG A 99 7.67 8.79 19.08
CA ARG A 99 8.67 9.55 18.32
C ARG A 99 8.54 11.06 18.53
N ARG A 100 7.31 11.57 18.65
CA ARG A 100 7.08 12.97 19.02
C ARG A 100 7.58 13.27 20.44
N ALA A 101 7.42 12.35 21.38
CA ALA A 101 7.90 12.49 22.75
C ALA A 101 9.43 12.45 22.87
N GLY A 102 10.15 12.22 21.76
CA GLY A 102 11.61 12.27 21.68
C GLY A 102 12.26 10.89 21.55
N LEU A 103 11.50 9.80 21.49
CA LEU A 103 12.09 8.46 21.32
C LEU A 103 12.66 8.32 19.90
N ARG A 104 14.00 8.34 19.78
CA ARG A 104 14.72 8.23 18.51
C ARG A 104 15.50 6.92 18.43
N LEU A 105 14.80 5.83 18.12
CA LEU A 105 15.44 4.55 17.83
C LEU A 105 16.09 4.54 16.43
N PRO A 106 17.20 3.79 16.24
CA PRO A 106 17.71 3.43 14.91
C PRO A 106 16.60 2.78 14.07
N ALA A 107 16.62 3.00 12.75
CA ALA A 107 15.52 2.55 11.89
C ALA A 107 15.22 1.03 11.96
N PRO A 108 16.23 0.13 11.95
CA PRO A 108 15.97 -1.30 12.09
C PRO A 108 15.34 -1.65 13.45
N VAL A 109 15.83 -1.04 14.53
CA VAL A 109 15.32 -1.26 15.89
C VAL A 109 13.89 -0.75 16.01
N ALA A 110 13.59 0.43 15.48
CA ALA A 110 12.23 0.97 15.45
C ALA A 110 11.27 0.04 14.68
N ALA A 111 11.71 -0.54 13.56
CA ALA A 111 10.90 -1.47 12.78
C ALA A 111 10.59 -2.76 13.57
N VAL A 112 11.60 -3.36 14.18
CA VAL A 112 11.43 -4.57 15.02
C VAL A 112 10.52 -4.28 16.21
N VAL A 113 10.75 -3.20 16.95
CA VAL A 113 9.91 -2.83 18.11
C VAL A 113 8.48 -2.55 17.68
N THR A 114 8.26 -1.85 16.57
CA THR A 114 6.90 -1.56 16.07
C THR A 114 6.19 -2.83 15.62
N GLY A 115 6.90 -3.74 14.95
CA GLY A 115 6.34 -5.04 14.55
C GLY A 115 6.00 -5.92 15.75
N ALA A 116 6.91 -6.04 16.71
CA ALA A 116 6.68 -6.78 17.95
C ALA A 116 5.51 -6.20 18.77
N ALA A 117 5.34 -4.87 18.78
CA ALA A 117 4.19 -4.24 19.41
C ALA A 117 2.87 -4.56 18.71
N ALA A 118 2.85 -4.64 17.38
CA ALA A 118 1.67 -5.05 16.61
C ALA A 118 1.33 -6.53 16.85
N MET A 119 2.35 -7.39 16.86
CA MET A 119 2.22 -8.81 17.16
C MET A 119 1.65 -9.03 18.56
N ALA A 120 2.24 -8.38 19.57
CA ALA A 120 1.71 -8.42 20.93
C ALA A 120 0.28 -7.88 21.04
N ALA A 121 -0.08 -6.84 20.29
CA ALA A 121 -1.44 -6.30 20.27
C ALA A 121 -2.47 -7.28 19.70
N ALA A 122 -2.05 -8.20 18.82
CA ALA A 122 -2.90 -9.27 18.30
C ALA A 122 -2.93 -10.49 19.24
N ASP A 123 -1.76 -10.93 19.71
CA ASP A 123 -1.61 -12.21 20.39
C ASP A 123 -1.92 -12.17 21.88
N VAL A 124 -1.59 -11.07 22.57
CA VAL A 124 -1.80 -10.99 24.03
C VAL A 124 -3.28 -11.10 24.39
N PRO A 125 -4.21 -10.37 23.73
CA PRO A 125 -5.64 -10.55 23.99
C PRO A 125 -6.10 -11.98 23.65
N ALA A 126 -5.66 -12.54 22.52
CA ALA A 126 -6.04 -13.89 22.11
C ALA A 126 -5.58 -14.95 23.12
N ALA A 127 -4.36 -14.82 23.64
CA ALA A 127 -3.80 -15.72 24.64
C ALA A 127 -4.46 -15.53 26.02
N ALA A 128 -4.70 -14.29 26.43
CA ALA A 128 -5.36 -13.98 27.70
C ALA A 128 -6.81 -14.50 27.76
N LEU A 129 -7.49 -14.52 26.61
CA LEU A 129 -8.84 -15.05 26.47
C LEU A 129 -8.88 -16.58 26.22
N GLY A 130 -7.72 -17.24 26.16
CA GLY A 130 -7.63 -18.69 25.92
C GLY A 130 -8.03 -19.11 24.49
N VAL A 131 -8.06 -18.17 23.53
CA VAL A 131 -8.39 -18.46 22.12
C VAL A 131 -7.21 -19.16 21.41
N THR A 132 -5.99 -18.88 21.86
CA THR A 132 -4.72 -19.48 21.42
C THR A 132 -3.76 -19.65 22.60
N ASP A 133 -2.76 -20.52 22.47
CA ASP A 133 -1.66 -20.63 23.44
C ASP A 133 -0.31 -20.57 22.70
N PRO A 134 0.41 -19.43 22.75
CA PRO A 134 1.71 -19.26 22.10
C PRO A 134 2.79 -20.25 22.57
N ARG A 135 2.61 -20.88 23.74
CA ARG A 135 3.54 -21.90 24.25
C ARG A 135 3.44 -23.23 23.50
N SER A 136 2.30 -23.45 22.83
CA SER A 136 2.04 -24.65 22.04
C SER A 136 2.39 -24.50 20.56
N TRP A 137 2.77 -23.29 20.13
CA TRP A 137 3.03 -22.98 18.73
C TRP A 137 4.27 -23.71 18.20
N SER A 138 4.15 -24.25 16.99
CA SER A 138 5.31 -24.76 16.28
C SER A 138 6.24 -23.61 15.84
N ALA A 139 7.48 -23.93 15.49
CA ALA A 139 8.38 -22.94 14.90
C ALA A 139 7.80 -22.32 13.61
N THR A 140 7.04 -23.11 12.84
CA THR A 140 6.37 -22.64 11.63
C THR A 140 5.26 -21.64 11.95
N ASP A 141 4.50 -21.85 13.03
CA ASP A 141 3.45 -20.92 13.47
C ASP A 141 4.06 -19.60 13.93
N TRP A 142 5.14 -19.66 14.73
CA TRP A 142 5.89 -18.47 15.14
C TRP A 142 6.41 -17.66 13.93
N VAL A 143 6.97 -18.33 12.92
CA VAL A 143 7.48 -17.64 11.72
C VAL A 143 6.33 -17.05 10.90
N ALA A 144 5.25 -17.82 10.72
CA ALA A 144 4.08 -17.39 9.96
C ALA A 144 3.38 -16.18 10.59
N ASP A 145 3.51 -16.02 11.90
CA ASP A 145 3.00 -14.86 12.62
C ASP A 145 3.99 -13.68 12.67
N ALA A 146 5.27 -13.93 12.97
CA ALA A 146 6.26 -12.86 13.10
C ALA A 146 6.57 -12.14 11.77
N VAL A 147 6.57 -12.83 10.64
CA VAL A 147 6.95 -12.27 9.33
C VAL A 147 6.01 -11.13 8.88
N PRO A 148 4.66 -11.31 8.84
CA PRO A 148 3.73 -10.22 8.57
C PRO A 148 3.87 -9.02 9.51
N HIS A 149 4.09 -9.26 10.81
CA HIS A 149 4.25 -8.21 11.82
C HIS A 149 5.57 -7.43 11.67
N LEU A 150 6.66 -8.09 11.29
CA LEU A 150 7.91 -7.40 10.96
C LEU A 150 7.75 -6.54 9.70
N ALA A 151 7.04 -7.03 8.69
CA ALA A 151 6.74 -6.26 7.48
C ALA A 151 5.90 -5.01 7.80
N TYR A 152 4.89 -5.14 8.66
CA TYR A 152 4.14 -4.02 9.24
C TYR A 152 5.08 -3.01 9.91
N GLY A 153 5.98 -3.47 10.78
CA GLY A 153 6.91 -2.60 11.52
C GLY A 153 7.85 -1.80 10.62
N VAL A 154 8.36 -2.43 9.55
CA VAL A 154 9.17 -1.78 8.51
C VAL A 154 8.36 -0.71 7.78
N ALA A 155 7.13 -1.01 7.38
CA ALA A 155 6.26 -0.09 6.65
C ALA A 155 5.90 1.14 7.50
N VAL A 156 5.46 0.94 8.75
CA VAL A 156 5.12 2.03 9.69
C VAL A 156 6.34 2.91 9.94
N THR A 157 7.49 2.30 10.26
CA THR A 157 8.72 3.05 10.54
C THR A 157 9.16 3.88 9.34
N SER A 158 9.06 3.32 8.13
CA SER A 158 9.40 4.01 6.89
C SER A 158 8.47 5.19 6.63
N ALA A 159 7.17 5.02 6.80
CA ALA A 159 6.16 6.06 6.61
C ALA A 159 6.32 7.22 7.60
N LEU A 160 6.56 6.92 8.88
CA LEU A 160 6.79 7.96 9.89
C LEU A 160 8.07 8.74 9.61
N ARG A 161 9.14 8.07 9.20
CA ARG A 161 10.41 8.73 8.85
C ARG A 161 10.32 9.54 7.55
N SER A 162 9.55 9.09 6.56
CA SER A 162 9.33 9.87 5.34
C SER A 162 8.53 11.13 5.64
N ALA A 163 7.49 11.04 6.47
CA ALA A 163 6.71 12.20 6.87
C ALA A 163 7.53 13.25 7.63
N GLU A 164 8.50 12.84 8.46
CA GLU A 164 9.42 13.75 9.15
C GLU A 164 10.43 14.41 8.20
N ARG A 165 10.93 13.67 7.20
CA ARG A 165 11.79 14.22 6.15
C ARG A 165 11.06 15.24 5.31
N GLU A 166 9.80 14.97 4.98
CA GLU A 166 8.93 15.90 4.26
C GLU A 166 8.66 17.16 5.08
N ASP A 167 8.36 17.02 6.37
CA ASP A 167 8.22 18.14 7.29
C ASP A 167 9.50 19.00 7.37
N ALA A 168 10.67 18.36 7.43
CA ALA A 168 11.95 19.05 7.47
C ALA A 168 12.23 19.78 6.15
N ALA A 169 11.87 19.19 5.02
CA ALA A 169 11.95 19.82 3.70
C ALA A 169 10.95 20.98 3.57
N GLU A 170 9.70 20.81 4.03
CA GLU A 170 8.64 21.83 3.99
C GLU A 170 8.95 23.02 4.90
N ARG A 171 9.56 22.78 6.07
CA ARG A 171 10.10 23.86 6.91
C ARG A 171 11.21 24.67 6.23
N GLY A 172 11.84 24.12 5.19
CA GLY A 172 12.86 24.78 4.36
C GLY A 172 12.36 25.31 3.01
N THR A 173 11.17 24.92 2.52
CA THR A 173 10.66 25.34 1.20
C THR A 173 9.16 25.65 1.26
N THR A 174 8.82 26.93 1.21
CA THR A 174 7.44 27.46 1.37
C THR A 174 6.58 27.50 0.10
N ASP A 175 6.92 26.79 -0.99
CA ASP A 175 6.17 26.94 -2.26
C ASP A 175 6.04 25.63 -3.06
N ARG A 176 5.18 24.69 -2.60
CA ARG A 176 4.70 23.59 -3.47
C ARG A 176 3.42 24.05 -4.16
N ARG A 177 3.41 23.96 -5.48
CA ARG A 177 2.28 24.46 -6.30
C ARG A 177 1.14 23.45 -6.33
N ALA A 178 -0.08 23.93 -6.57
CA ALA A 178 -1.21 23.06 -6.87
C ALA A 178 -0.91 22.24 -8.16
N PRO A 179 -1.34 20.98 -8.23
CA PRO A 179 -1.10 20.14 -9.40
C PRO A 179 -1.93 20.66 -10.60
N GLY A 180 -1.27 20.89 -11.74
CA GLY A 180 -1.96 21.24 -12.98
C GLY A 180 -2.78 20.07 -13.53
N SER A 181 -3.83 20.36 -14.31
CA SER A 181 -4.69 19.33 -14.94
C SER A 181 -3.89 18.31 -15.76
N GLY A 182 -2.84 18.74 -16.46
CA GLY A 182 -1.95 17.85 -17.21
C GLY A 182 -1.19 16.86 -16.32
N LEU A 183 -0.84 17.20 -15.08
CA LEU A 183 -0.22 16.28 -14.13
C LEU A 183 -1.24 15.25 -13.60
N VAL A 184 -2.46 15.71 -13.31
CA VAL A 184 -3.56 14.82 -12.89
C VAL A 184 -3.89 13.81 -13.99
N LEU A 185 -4.02 14.27 -15.24
CA LEU A 185 -4.26 13.40 -16.39
C LEU A 185 -3.12 12.40 -16.62
N ARG A 186 -1.85 12.84 -16.56
CA ARG A 186 -0.70 11.92 -16.66
C ARG A 186 -0.69 10.89 -15.53
N SER A 187 -1.05 11.29 -14.32
CA SER A 187 -1.14 10.35 -13.19
C SER A 187 -2.26 9.34 -13.39
N LEU A 188 -3.43 9.76 -13.92
CA LEU A 188 -4.52 8.87 -14.31
C LEU A 188 -4.08 7.87 -15.38
N LEU A 189 -3.44 8.33 -16.47
CA LEU A 189 -2.97 7.48 -17.57
C LEU A 189 -1.89 6.49 -17.10
N LEU A 190 -0.99 6.94 -16.22
CA LEU A 190 0.00 6.07 -15.57
C LEU A 190 -0.70 5.02 -14.68
N GLY A 191 -1.76 5.42 -13.98
CA GLY A 191 -2.65 4.52 -13.26
C GLY A 191 -3.24 3.46 -14.17
N VAL A 192 -3.83 3.86 -15.31
CA VAL A 192 -4.41 2.90 -16.29
C VAL A 192 -3.36 1.89 -16.77
N ALA A 193 -2.14 2.37 -17.06
CA ALA A 193 -1.02 1.49 -17.36
C ALA A 193 -0.67 0.55 -16.20
N ALA A 194 -0.67 1.04 -14.96
CA ALA A 194 -0.45 0.24 -13.75
C ALA A 194 -1.55 -0.83 -13.54
N GLY A 195 -2.78 -0.54 -13.98
CA GLY A 195 -3.91 -1.46 -13.96
C GLY A 195 -3.69 -2.68 -14.86
N GLY A 196 -3.08 -2.51 -16.04
CA GLY A 196 -2.64 -3.63 -16.88
C GLY A 196 -1.31 -4.27 -16.38
N ARG A 197 -0.35 -3.40 -16.05
CA ARG A 197 1.04 -3.59 -15.58
C ARG A 197 1.40 -3.08 -14.19
N SER A 198 1.27 -3.78 -13.06
CA SER A 198 1.47 -3.14 -11.73
C SER A 198 2.85 -2.48 -11.58
N THR A 199 3.90 -3.08 -12.12
CA THR A 199 5.27 -2.54 -12.15
C THR A 199 5.40 -1.22 -12.92
N LEU A 200 4.54 -0.94 -13.90
CA LEU A 200 4.59 0.30 -14.69
C LEU A 200 4.28 1.55 -13.86
N GLY A 201 3.45 1.43 -12.83
CA GLY A 201 3.15 2.53 -11.91
C GLY A 201 4.40 3.10 -11.24
N VAL A 202 5.41 2.25 -10.99
CA VAL A 202 6.66 2.65 -10.32
C VAL A 202 7.83 2.74 -11.32
N ALA A 203 7.97 1.79 -12.25
CA ALA A 203 9.09 1.73 -13.16
C ALA A 203 9.09 2.88 -14.18
N ALA A 204 7.94 3.27 -14.72
CA ALA A 204 7.91 4.30 -15.76
C ALA A 204 8.35 5.69 -15.24
N PRO A 205 7.88 6.20 -14.08
CA PRO A 205 8.41 7.43 -13.49
C PRO A 205 9.90 7.36 -13.16
N LEU A 206 10.42 6.20 -12.77
CA LEU A 206 11.81 6.01 -12.38
C LEU A 206 12.78 5.91 -13.57
N LEU A 207 12.35 5.29 -14.68
CA LEU A 207 13.18 5.05 -15.86
C LEU A 207 13.13 6.20 -16.87
N LEU A 208 11.97 6.85 -16.98
CA LEU A 208 11.73 7.89 -18.00
C LEU A 208 11.93 9.32 -17.46
N THR A 209 12.34 9.46 -16.20
CA THR A 209 12.75 10.76 -15.65
C THR A 209 14.14 11.14 -16.18
N PRO A 210 14.28 12.28 -16.88
CA PRO A 210 15.60 12.76 -17.30
C PRO A 210 16.47 13.04 -16.07
N ARG A 211 17.68 12.45 -16.05
CA ARG A 211 18.68 12.73 -15.01
C ARG A 211 19.05 14.22 -15.07
N ARG A 212 18.62 15.02 -14.10
CA ARG A 212 19.17 16.38 -13.94
C ARG A 212 20.58 16.26 -13.38
N VAL A 213 21.56 16.82 -14.09
CA VAL A 213 22.93 17.00 -13.57
C VAL A 213 22.83 17.77 -12.24
N GLY A 214 23.29 17.16 -11.15
CA GLY A 214 23.26 17.74 -9.80
C GLY A 214 21.97 17.57 -8.98
N GLY A 215 20.93 16.90 -9.50
CA GLY A 215 19.72 16.59 -8.73
C GLY A 215 19.79 15.23 -8.03
N ARG A 216 19.21 15.11 -6.81
CA ARG A 216 19.00 13.83 -6.09
C ARG A 216 18.04 12.92 -6.87
N GLY A 217 18.52 12.28 -7.93
CA GLY A 217 17.82 11.21 -8.65
C GLY A 217 17.94 9.87 -7.94
N HIS A 218 17.11 8.92 -8.33
CA HIS A 218 17.23 7.52 -7.91
C HIS A 218 18.54 6.96 -8.50
N GLY A 219 19.41 6.40 -7.66
CA GLY A 219 20.71 5.86 -8.09
C GLY A 219 20.56 4.73 -9.11
N PRO A 220 21.66 4.33 -9.79
CA PRO A 220 21.64 3.26 -10.82
C PRO A 220 20.98 1.97 -10.32
N LEU A 221 21.11 1.67 -9.03
CA LEU A 221 20.45 0.55 -8.35
C LEU A 221 18.92 0.63 -8.39
N GLY A 222 18.32 1.81 -8.22
CA GLY A 222 16.86 1.98 -8.25
C GLY A 222 16.26 1.75 -9.65
N GLY A 223 17.00 2.14 -10.70
CA GLY A 223 16.63 1.85 -12.08
C GLY A 223 16.77 0.35 -12.42
N ALA A 224 17.85 -0.28 -11.96
CA ALA A 224 18.05 -1.73 -12.14
C ALA A 224 16.98 -2.57 -11.42
N LEU A 225 16.63 -2.22 -10.19
CA LEU A 225 15.56 -2.90 -9.44
C LEU A 225 14.18 -2.73 -10.10
N ALA A 226 13.89 -1.54 -10.65
CA ALA A 226 12.66 -1.30 -11.39
C ALA A 226 12.58 -2.12 -12.69
N LEU A 227 13.70 -2.25 -13.42
CA LEU A 227 13.81 -3.10 -14.61
C LEU A 227 13.66 -4.59 -14.27
N LEU A 228 14.27 -5.05 -13.18
CA LEU A 228 14.14 -6.43 -12.71
C LEU A 228 12.72 -6.76 -12.26
N ALA A 229 12.06 -5.85 -11.56
CA ALA A 229 10.66 -6.00 -11.18
C ALA A 229 9.75 -6.08 -12.40
N LEU A 230 9.96 -5.20 -13.39
CA LEU A 230 9.24 -5.22 -14.67
C LEU A 230 9.45 -6.53 -15.43
N ALA A 231 10.70 -7.01 -15.52
CA ALA A 231 11.02 -8.29 -16.15
C ALA A 231 10.41 -9.49 -15.40
N GLY A 232 10.42 -9.47 -14.06
CA GLY A 232 9.79 -10.50 -13.23
C GLY A 232 8.28 -10.59 -13.45
N GLU A 233 7.58 -9.45 -13.50
CA GLU A 233 6.13 -9.42 -13.77
C GLU A 233 5.80 -9.79 -15.23
N LEU A 234 6.68 -9.47 -16.20
CA LEU A 234 6.56 -9.91 -17.59
C LEU A 234 6.67 -11.43 -17.76
N THR A 235 7.50 -12.06 -16.93
CA THR A 235 7.76 -13.50 -17.01
C THR A 235 6.69 -14.29 -16.23
N ALA A 236 6.31 -13.81 -15.05
CA ALA A 236 5.28 -14.45 -14.22
C ALA A 236 3.90 -14.47 -14.89
N ASP A 237 3.56 -13.45 -15.69
CA ASP A 237 2.28 -13.30 -16.39
C ASP A 237 2.06 -14.31 -17.54
N LYS A 238 3.08 -15.09 -17.91
CA LYS A 238 3.01 -16.13 -18.97
C LYS A 238 2.90 -17.55 -18.42
N LEU A 239 2.89 -17.74 -17.10
CA LEU A 239 2.84 -19.05 -16.47
C LEU A 239 1.38 -19.55 -16.31
N PRO A 240 1.09 -20.84 -16.56
CA PRO A 240 -0.22 -21.41 -16.30
C PRO A 240 -0.46 -21.43 -14.77
N GLY A 241 -1.39 -20.61 -14.29
CA GLY A 241 -1.74 -20.50 -12.86
C GLY A 241 -1.72 -19.10 -12.27
N THR A 242 -1.59 -18.04 -13.08
CA THR A 242 -1.64 -16.65 -12.60
C THR A 242 -3.01 -16.31 -11.99
N PRO A 243 -3.07 -15.80 -10.74
CA PRO A 243 -4.31 -15.39 -10.11
C PRO A 243 -5.03 -14.30 -10.92
N SER A 244 -6.36 -14.30 -10.91
CA SER A 244 -7.13 -13.26 -11.60
C SER A 244 -6.75 -11.87 -11.07
N ARG A 245 -6.49 -10.94 -11.99
CA ARG A 245 -6.19 -9.52 -11.74
C ARG A 245 -7.27 -8.75 -10.97
N LEU A 246 -8.47 -9.33 -10.84
CA LEU A 246 -9.57 -8.80 -10.04
C LEU A 246 -9.64 -9.38 -8.62
N MET A 247 -8.80 -10.36 -8.28
CA MET A 247 -8.68 -10.83 -6.90
C MET A 247 -8.14 -9.70 -6.02
N GLY A 248 -8.74 -9.55 -4.83
CA GLY A 248 -8.48 -8.44 -3.92
C GLY A 248 -7.00 -8.06 -3.75
N PRO A 249 -6.08 -9.01 -3.51
CA PRO A 249 -4.65 -8.70 -3.34
C PRO A 249 -3.98 -8.15 -4.61
N ALA A 250 -4.28 -8.71 -5.79
CA ALA A 250 -3.71 -8.28 -7.06
C ALA A 250 -4.22 -6.87 -7.46
N LEU A 251 -5.51 -6.62 -7.23
CA LEU A 251 -6.11 -5.32 -7.47
C LEU A 251 -5.54 -4.25 -6.51
N ALA A 252 -5.41 -4.58 -5.22
CA ALA A 252 -4.82 -3.68 -4.23
C ALA A 252 -3.37 -3.31 -4.59
N GLY A 253 -2.56 -4.28 -5.04
CA GLY A 253 -1.20 -4.04 -5.51
C GLY A 253 -1.15 -3.06 -6.70
N ARG A 254 -2.03 -3.22 -7.68
CA ARG A 254 -2.15 -2.34 -8.85
C ARG A 254 -2.58 -0.92 -8.47
N VAL A 255 -3.57 -0.80 -7.59
CA VAL A 255 -4.05 0.49 -7.07
C VAL A 255 -2.94 1.21 -6.30
N GLY A 256 -2.23 0.48 -5.44
CA GLY A 256 -1.08 1.01 -4.70
C GLY A 256 0.03 1.49 -5.65
N ALA A 257 0.36 0.71 -6.67
CA ALA A 257 1.37 1.08 -7.66
C ALA A 257 0.98 2.33 -8.48
N GLY A 258 -0.30 2.43 -8.89
CA GLY A 258 -0.83 3.61 -9.56
C GLY A 258 -0.76 4.87 -8.69
N ALA A 259 -1.15 4.75 -7.42
CA ALA A 259 -1.06 5.85 -6.45
C ALA A 259 0.38 6.32 -6.24
N LEU A 260 1.32 5.39 -6.06
CA LEU A 260 2.75 5.68 -5.93
C LEU A 260 3.29 6.36 -7.19
N GLY A 261 2.90 5.92 -8.38
CA GLY A 261 3.25 6.56 -9.64
C GLY A 261 2.81 8.04 -9.70
N GLY A 262 1.58 8.33 -9.28
CA GLY A 262 1.08 9.69 -9.15
C GLY A 262 1.89 10.56 -8.18
N VAL A 263 2.30 10.00 -7.02
CA VAL A 263 3.18 10.69 -6.07
C VAL A 263 4.54 11.00 -6.69
N LEU A 264 5.14 10.05 -7.41
CA LEU A 264 6.44 10.25 -8.06
C LEU A 264 6.37 11.33 -9.14
N LEU A 265 5.30 11.36 -9.95
CA LEU A 265 5.07 12.43 -10.94
C LEU A 265 4.86 13.80 -10.26
N ALA A 266 4.11 13.86 -9.17
CA ALA A 266 3.89 15.12 -8.45
C ALA A 266 5.17 15.69 -7.85
N ARG A 267 6.00 14.83 -7.25
CA ARG A 267 7.31 15.22 -6.71
C ARG A 267 8.24 15.75 -7.80
N ARG A 268 8.20 15.18 -9.00
CA ARG A 268 8.98 15.68 -10.17
C ARG A 268 8.64 17.12 -10.52
N GLU A 269 7.39 17.53 -10.35
CA GLU A 269 6.90 18.87 -10.71
C GLU A 269 6.86 19.85 -9.54
N GLY A 270 7.30 19.43 -8.35
CA GLY A 270 7.21 20.23 -7.13
C GLY A 270 5.77 20.52 -6.71
N ALA A 271 4.83 19.64 -7.09
CA ALA A 271 3.41 19.80 -6.85
C ALA A 271 2.93 19.01 -5.63
N VAL A 272 1.79 19.41 -5.06
CA VAL A 272 1.08 18.64 -4.03
C VAL A 272 0.61 17.30 -4.60
N ALA A 273 0.91 16.20 -3.90
CA ALA A 273 0.76 14.84 -4.44
C ALA A 273 -0.63 14.20 -4.29
N VAL A 274 -1.54 14.79 -3.51
CA VAL A 274 -2.84 14.19 -3.17
C VAL A 274 -3.67 13.89 -4.42
N LEU A 275 -3.94 14.90 -5.26
CA LEU A 275 -4.74 14.73 -6.47
C LEU A 275 -4.08 13.79 -7.50
N PRO A 276 -2.77 13.90 -7.79
CA PRO A 276 -2.04 12.94 -8.61
C PRO A 276 -2.11 11.49 -8.09
N ALA A 277 -1.97 11.27 -6.78
CA ALA A 277 -2.07 9.95 -6.18
C ALA A 277 -3.47 9.33 -6.34
N LEU A 278 -4.52 10.11 -6.08
CA LEU A 278 -5.91 9.68 -6.27
C LEU A 278 -6.20 9.38 -7.75
N ALA A 279 -5.72 10.22 -8.66
CA ALA A 279 -5.86 9.98 -10.09
C ALA A 279 -5.14 8.70 -10.52
N GLY A 280 -3.92 8.44 -10.02
CA GLY A 280 -3.20 7.20 -10.30
C GLY A 280 -3.90 5.95 -9.75
N ALA A 281 -4.46 6.03 -8.54
CA ALA A 281 -5.27 4.95 -7.98
C ALA A 281 -6.54 4.67 -8.82
N ALA A 282 -7.29 5.72 -9.18
CA ALA A 282 -8.49 5.61 -10.00
C ALA A 282 -8.19 5.06 -11.40
N GLY A 283 -7.07 5.49 -12.00
CA GLY A 283 -6.59 4.95 -13.27
C GLY A 283 -6.28 3.46 -13.16
N ALA A 284 -5.63 3.02 -12.10
CA ALA A 284 -5.29 1.61 -11.89
C ALA A 284 -6.52 0.72 -11.72
N LEU A 285 -7.57 1.20 -11.04
CA LEU A 285 -8.86 0.52 -11.03
C LEU A 285 -9.43 0.40 -12.44
N ALA A 286 -9.53 1.52 -13.17
CA ALA A 286 -10.07 1.52 -14.53
C ALA A 286 -9.30 0.58 -15.48
N GLY A 287 -7.97 0.62 -15.44
CA GLY A 287 -7.10 -0.25 -16.23
C GLY A 287 -7.25 -1.74 -15.87
N SER A 288 -7.42 -2.07 -14.59
CA SER A 288 -7.59 -3.45 -14.14
C SER A 288 -8.90 -4.07 -14.67
N TYR A 289 -10.01 -3.32 -14.61
CA TYR A 289 -11.29 -3.76 -15.15
C TYR A 289 -11.33 -3.76 -16.69
N ALA A 290 -10.74 -2.74 -17.33
CA ALA A 290 -10.68 -2.65 -18.79
C ALA A 290 -9.81 -3.75 -19.42
N GLY A 291 -8.68 -4.08 -18.80
CA GLY A 291 -7.83 -5.19 -19.25
C GLY A 291 -8.50 -6.55 -19.10
N ALA A 292 -9.26 -6.75 -18.01
CA ALA A 292 -10.06 -7.96 -17.82
C ALA A 292 -11.14 -8.13 -18.89
N SER A 293 -11.93 -7.08 -19.16
CA SER A 293 -12.97 -7.14 -20.19
C SER A 293 -12.41 -7.22 -21.61
N TRP A 294 -11.26 -6.59 -21.88
CA TRP A 294 -10.53 -6.74 -23.15
C TRP A 294 -10.16 -8.20 -23.41
N ARG A 295 -9.53 -8.88 -22.45
CA ARG A 295 -9.06 -10.26 -22.65
C ARG A 295 -10.22 -11.23 -22.79
N GLU A 296 -11.32 -11.01 -22.07
CA GLU A 296 -12.57 -11.77 -22.25
C GLU A 296 -13.17 -11.58 -23.66
N ALA A 297 -13.21 -10.33 -24.15
CA ALA A 297 -13.72 -10.02 -25.48
C ALA A 297 -12.82 -10.49 -26.62
N ALA A 298 -11.50 -10.41 -26.42
CA ALA A 298 -10.48 -10.74 -27.41
C ALA A 298 -10.27 -12.25 -27.55
N ALA A 299 -10.40 -13.04 -26.47
CA ALA A 299 -10.33 -14.49 -26.50
C ALA A 299 -11.37 -15.13 -27.45
N ARG A 300 -12.47 -14.42 -27.77
CA ARG A 300 -13.48 -14.85 -28.74
C ARG A 300 -13.10 -14.63 -30.20
N ARG A 301 -12.03 -13.88 -30.49
CA ARG A 301 -11.69 -13.40 -31.84
C ARG A 301 -10.26 -13.69 -32.25
N VAL A 302 -9.32 -13.69 -31.31
CA VAL A 302 -7.89 -13.85 -31.58
C VAL A 302 -7.23 -14.81 -30.58
N PRO A 303 -6.13 -15.48 -30.96
CA PRO A 303 -5.33 -16.27 -30.03
C PRO A 303 -4.91 -15.47 -28.79
N ASP A 304 -4.86 -16.16 -27.66
CA ASP A 304 -4.68 -15.54 -26.34
C ASP A 304 -3.36 -14.75 -26.22
N LEU A 305 -2.30 -15.25 -26.87
CA LEU A 305 -1.00 -14.58 -26.94
C LEU A 305 -1.08 -13.23 -27.67
N GLN A 306 -1.85 -13.13 -28.77
CA GLN A 306 -1.98 -11.89 -29.53
C GLN A 306 -2.74 -10.83 -28.75
N ALA A 307 -3.83 -11.23 -28.07
CA ALA A 307 -4.59 -10.34 -27.19
C ALA A 307 -3.74 -9.79 -26.04
N ALA A 308 -2.88 -10.63 -25.44
CA ALA A 308 -1.97 -10.23 -24.38
C ALA A 308 -0.88 -9.26 -24.88
N LEU A 309 -0.27 -9.52 -26.04
CA LEU A 309 0.75 -8.63 -26.61
C LEU A 309 0.17 -7.24 -26.96
N ALA A 310 -1.07 -7.18 -27.45
CA ALA A 310 -1.74 -5.92 -27.74
C ALA A 310 -2.04 -5.11 -26.45
N GLU A 311 -2.47 -5.79 -25.38
CA GLU A 311 -2.68 -5.20 -24.06
C GLU A 311 -1.36 -4.62 -23.49
N ASP A 312 -0.27 -5.39 -23.60
CA ASP A 312 1.06 -4.99 -23.14
C ASP A 312 1.59 -3.76 -23.90
N ALA A 313 1.42 -3.73 -25.22
CA ALA A 313 1.81 -2.59 -26.05
C ALA A 313 1.03 -1.32 -25.68
N ALA A 314 -0.28 -1.44 -25.42
CA ALA A 314 -1.10 -0.33 -24.97
C ALA A 314 -0.67 0.18 -23.58
N ALA A 315 -0.44 -0.73 -22.62
CA ALA A 315 0.00 -0.37 -21.27
C ALA A 315 1.36 0.33 -21.28
N LEU A 316 2.33 -0.18 -22.05
CA LEU A 316 3.65 0.44 -22.22
C LEU A 316 3.54 1.81 -22.89
N GLY A 317 2.71 1.95 -23.93
CA GLY A 317 2.46 3.22 -24.61
C GLY A 317 1.89 4.28 -23.68
N LEU A 318 0.88 3.91 -22.87
CA LEU A 318 0.28 4.80 -21.86
C LEU A 318 1.29 5.22 -20.79
N ALA A 319 2.10 4.29 -20.29
CA ALA A 319 3.13 4.58 -19.30
C ALA A 319 4.20 5.54 -19.87
N ALA A 320 4.61 5.33 -21.13
CA ALA A 320 5.58 6.19 -21.80
C ALA A 320 5.03 7.61 -22.03
N LEU A 321 3.76 7.75 -22.44
CA LEU A 321 3.10 9.05 -22.60
C LEU A 321 2.94 9.79 -21.27
N ALA A 322 2.62 9.06 -20.20
CA ALA A 322 2.40 9.62 -18.89
C ALA A 322 3.71 10.09 -18.21
N ALA A 323 4.77 9.28 -18.30
CA ALA A 323 6.05 9.54 -17.64
C ALA A 323 7.06 10.30 -18.52
N GLY A 324 6.84 10.35 -19.83
CA GLY A 324 7.70 11.03 -20.80
C GLY A 324 7.88 12.52 -20.49
N PRO A 325 9.01 13.13 -20.90
CA PRO A 325 9.19 14.58 -20.81
C PRO A 325 8.11 15.28 -21.63
N GLY A 326 7.30 16.10 -20.96
CA GLY A 326 6.27 16.91 -21.64
C GLY A 326 6.92 17.73 -22.75
N ARG A 327 6.33 17.68 -23.96
CA ARG A 327 6.71 18.55 -25.07
C ARG A 327 6.59 19.99 -24.56
N ARG A 328 7.72 20.64 -24.30
CA ARG A 328 7.74 22.08 -24.05
C ARG A 328 7.28 22.73 -25.34
N GLY A 329 6.08 23.32 -25.32
CA GLY A 329 5.62 24.19 -26.40
C GLY A 329 6.71 25.24 -26.64
N ARG A 330 7.11 25.35 -27.91
CA ARG A 330 7.80 26.52 -28.43
C ARG A 330 6.83 27.69 -28.47
#